data_AF-A0A0Q6UVT1-F1
#
_entry.id   AF-A0A0Q6UVT1-F1
#
_cell.length_a   1.000
_cell.length_b   1.000
_cell.length_c   1.000
_cell.angle_alpha   90.00
_cell.angle_beta   90.00
_cell.angle_gamma   90.00
#
_symmetry.space_group_name_H-M   'P 1'
#
loop_
_entity.id
_entity.type
_entity.pdbx_description
1 polymer ?
#
loop_
_entity_poly.entity_id
_entity_poly.type
_entity_poly.pdbx_seq_one_letter_code
_entity_poly.pdbx_strand_id
1 'polypeptide(L)'
;MHRTAALICVGIAICLAGGDAQAVPQPKDKKVETRKSKAEERRYRRGFNQGITHTAQLDSAQLQEIRKRMISHRRVSYRELQMLADHGDGVAALFVAKTLAAKPALNADTIHYYTIASSTGRAGAVAPLARHLASASDRVSKARLDQAEATLLQHAARKNPVAIAALLKFYAKGEPFGPEPQQVERLQREAAKGGNTKVALDLAIAMISEGLSDDEEKSEARSYLAIAETSKELSVKTVAAAVLRKLESAPVNSIEVSQ
;
A
#
# COMPACT_ATOMS: atom_id res chain seq x y z
N MET A 1 1.05 63.46 -55.86
CA MET A 1 1.11 63.38 -57.33
C MET A 1 2.23 62.43 -57.70
N HIS A 2 1.92 61.37 -58.46
CA HIS A 2 2.85 60.54 -59.26
C HIS A 2 3.84 59.68 -58.45
N ARG A 3 4.14 58.42 -58.77
CA ARG A 3 3.80 57.55 -59.89
C ARG A 3 4.07 56.11 -59.45
N THR A 4 3.20 55.22 -59.90
CA THR A 4 3.36 53.77 -59.94
C THR A 4 4.58 53.36 -60.78
N ALA A 5 5.29 52.33 -60.35
CA ALA A 5 6.15 51.52 -61.21
C ALA A 5 6.02 50.05 -60.80
N ALA A 6 5.48 49.27 -61.72
CA ALA A 6 5.31 47.83 -61.63
C ALA A 6 6.67 47.14 -61.73
N LEU A 7 6.86 46.08 -60.92
CA LEU A 7 7.91 45.10 -61.15
C LEU A 7 7.28 43.73 -61.38
N ILE A 8 7.70 43.13 -62.48
CA ILE A 8 7.29 41.87 -63.07
C ILE A 8 7.88 40.74 -62.22
N CYS A 9 7.04 39.93 -61.57
CA CYS A 9 7.48 38.65 -61.00
C CYS A 9 7.19 37.52 -62.00
N VAL A 10 8.28 37.01 -62.57
CA VAL A 10 8.34 35.78 -63.35
C VAL A 10 8.10 34.59 -62.42
N GLY A 11 7.17 33.72 -62.81
CA GLY A 11 6.82 32.51 -62.09
C GLY A 11 7.92 31.46 -62.13
N ILE A 12 8.16 30.84 -60.97
CA ILE A 12 8.75 29.51 -60.87
C ILE A 12 7.79 28.68 -60.03
N ALA A 13 7.07 27.79 -60.69
CA ALA A 13 6.22 26.78 -60.06
C ALA A 13 7.13 25.65 -59.53
N ILE A 14 7.25 25.55 -58.20
CA ILE A 14 7.83 24.37 -57.54
C ILE A 14 6.66 23.56 -56.97
N CYS A 15 6.36 22.44 -57.63
CA CYS A 15 5.46 21.40 -57.15
C CYS A 15 6.11 20.71 -55.92
N LEU A 16 5.64 21.05 -54.72
CA LEU A 16 5.89 20.25 -53.53
C LEU A 16 4.82 19.17 -53.44
N ALA A 17 5.21 17.94 -53.75
CA ALA A 17 4.42 16.75 -53.50
C ALA A 17 4.20 16.59 -51.98
N GLY A 18 2.94 16.65 -51.55
CA GLY A 18 2.53 16.29 -50.20
C GLY A 18 2.72 14.79 -49.98
N GLY A 19 3.72 14.43 -49.17
CA GLY A 19 3.82 13.10 -48.60
C GLY A 19 2.86 12.98 -47.43
N ASP A 20 1.78 12.22 -47.61
CA ASP A 20 0.91 11.78 -46.53
C ASP A 20 1.70 10.89 -45.56
N ALA A 21 2.27 11.51 -44.53
CA ALA A 21 2.78 10.81 -43.36
C ALA A 21 1.56 10.26 -42.60
N GLN A 22 1.17 9.02 -42.90
CA GLN A 22 0.25 8.25 -42.07
C GLN A 22 0.86 8.12 -40.67
N ALA A 23 0.29 8.87 -39.73
CA ALA A 23 0.54 8.74 -38.32
C ALA A 23 0.12 7.32 -37.88
N VAL A 24 1.11 6.45 -37.68
CA VAL A 24 0.90 5.15 -37.04
C VAL A 24 0.29 5.39 -35.65
N PRO A 25 -0.91 4.88 -35.35
CA PRO A 25 -1.49 5.02 -34.03
C PRO A 25 -0.67 4.19 -33.04
N GLN A 26 0.11 4.88 -32.21
CA GLN A 26 0.77 4.30 -31.04
C GLN A 26 -0.28 3.58 -30.18
N PRO A 27 -0.12 2.28 -29.88
CA PRO A 27 -1.03 1.58 -28.99
C PRO A 27 -0.93 2.23 -27.61
N LYS A 28 -2.05 2.81 -27.15
CA LYS A 28 -2.17 3.35 -25.80
C LYS A 28 -1.82 2.25 -24.81
N ASP A 29 -0.69 2.39 -24.12
CA ASP A 29 -0.28 1.55 -23.00
C ASP A 29 -1.42 1.49 -21.99
N LYS A 30 -2.20 0.41 -22.06
CA LYS A 30 -3.13 0.06 -21.00
C LYS A 30 -2.26 -0.27 -19.81
N LYS A 31 -2.22 0.63 -18.82
CA LYS A 31 -1.81 0.28 -17.45
C LYS A 31 -2.54 -1.01 -17.09
N VAL A 32 -1.84 -2.12 -17.10
CA VAL A 32 -2.30 -3.39 -16.56
C VAL A 32 -2.26 -3.23 -15.04
N GLU A 33 -3.22 -2.48 -14.50
CA GLU A 33 -3.62 -2.65 -13.11
C GLU A 33 -4.15 -4.08 -13.03
N THR A 34 -3.34 -4.96 -12.46
CA THR A 34 -3.73 -6.32 -12.08
C THR A 34 -4.87 -6.22 -11.08
N ARG A 35 -6.10 -6.09 -11.58
CA ARG A 35 -7.32 -6.21 -10.79
C ARG A 35 -7.31 -7.61 -10.20
N LYS A 36 -7.03 -7.71 -8.89
CA LYS A 36 -7.17 -8.95 -8.13
C LYS A 36 -8.52 -9.59 -8.47
N SER A 37 -8.54 -10.90 -8.64
CA SER A 37 -9.78 -11.60 -8.96
C SER A 37 -10.79 -11.44 -7.82
N LYS A 38 -12.10 -11.44 -8.13
CA LYS A 38 -13.16 -11.40 -7.10
C LYS A 38 -12.99 -12.51 -6.05
N ALA A 39 -12.42 -13.65 -6.43
CA ALA A 39 -12.15 -14.76 -5.53
C ALA A 39 -11.03 -14.42 -4.52
N GLU A 40 -9.95 -13.78 -4.97
CA GLU A 40 -8.87 -13.30 -4.09
C GLU A 40 -9.35 -12.22 -3.13
N GLU A 41 -10.18 -11.28 -3.60
CA GLU A 41 -10.77 -10.25 -2.74
C GLU A 41 -11.66 -10.85 -1.64
N ARG A 42 -12.47 -11.87 -1.99
CA ARG A 42 -13.28 -12.62 -1.00
C ARG A 42 -12.42 -13.38 0.00
N ARG A 43 -11.35 -14.04 -0.44
CA ARG A 43 -10.40 -14.73 0.44
C ARG A 43 -9.74 -13.76 1.40
N TYR A 44 -9.29 -12.61 0.90
CA TYR A 44 -8.69 -11.56 1.72
C TYR A 44 -9.67 -11.02 2.78
N ARG A 45 -10.94 -10.83 2.41
CA ARG A 45 -11.97 -10.30 3.32
C ARG A 45 -12.44 -11.29 4.39
N ARG A 46 -12.08 -12.57 4.28
CA ARG A 46 -12.46 -13.59 5.26
C ARG A 46 -11.88 -13.24 6.64
N GLY A 47 -12.72 -13.26 7.66
CA GLY A 47 -12.33 -12.98 9.05
C GLY A 47 -12.12 -11.50 9.40
N PHE A 48 -12.45 -10.57 8.50
CA PHE A 48 -12.72 -9.18 8.91
C PHE A 48 -14.15 -9.10 9.46
N ASN A 49 -14.40 -8.09 10.31
CA ASN A 49 -15.76 -7.68 10.63
C ASN A 49 -16.44 -7.34 9.31
N GLN A 50 -17.47 -8.08 8.90
CA GLN A 50 -18.05 -7.84 7.57
C GLN A 50 -18.77 -6.48 7.50
N GLY A 51 -18.94 -5.81 8.66
CA GLY A 51 -19.73 -4.59 8.80
C GLY A 51 -21.15 -4.85 8.32
N ILE A 52 -21.80 -3.78 7.88
CA ILE A 52 -23.09 -3.90 7.20
C ILE A 52 -22.85 -4.34 5.74
N THR A 53 -23.18 -5.58 5.41
CA THR A 53 -23.18 -6.15 4.05
C THR A 53 -24.55 -6.09 3.40
N HIS A 54 -25.62 -6.25 4.17
CA HIS A 54 -27.00 -6.21 3.71
C HIS A 54 -27.77 -5.09 4.39
N THR A 55 -28.64 -4.41 3.66
CA THR A 55 -29.47 -3.33 4.21
C THR A 55 -30.30 -3.78 5.41
N ALA A 56 -30.81 -5.01 5.40
CA ALA A 56 -31.62 -5.56 6.49
C ALA A 56 -30.89 -5.73 7.83
N GLN A 57 -29.55 -5.62 7.85
CA GLN A 57 -28.76 -5.64 9.09
C GLN A 57 -28.83 -4.31 9.86
N LEU A 58 -29.45 -3.27 9.29
CA LEU A 58 -29.66 -2.00 9.98
C LEU A 58 -30.97 -2.03 10.76
N ASP A 59 -30.89 -1.65 12.03
CA ASP A 59 -31.98 -1.82 13.01
C ASP A 59 -33.17 -0.87 12.80
N SER A 60 -33.04 0.17 11.97
CA SER A 60 -34.11 1.14 11.73
C SER A 60 -34.47 1.27 10.26
N ALA A 61 -35.77 1.42 9.99
CA ALA A 61 -36.29 1.69 8.64
C ALA A 61 -35.66 2.94 8.01
N GLN A 62 -35.34 3.94 8.82
CA GLN A 62 -34.64 5.14 8.37
C GLN A 62 -33.22 4.83 7.86
N LEU A 63 -32.42 4.10 8.62
CA LEU A 63 -31.06 3.71 8.20
C LEU A 63 -31.11 2.82 6.96
N GLN A 64 -32.07 1.90 6.90
CA GLN A 64 -32.29 1.06 5.73
C GLN A 64 -32.57 1.89 4.48
N GLU A 65 -33.43 2.90 4.58
CA GLU A 65 -33.76 3.79 3.46
C GLU A 65 -32.57 4.66 3.05
N ILE A 66 -31.83 5.21 4.01
CA ILE A 66 -30.58 5.94 3.74
C ILE A 66 -29.60 5.06 2.96
N ARG A 67 -29.41 3.80 3.40
CA ARG A 67 -28.50 2.87 2.74
C ARG A 67 -28.97 2.46 1.35
N LYS A 68 -30.28 2.26 1.14
CA LYS A 68 -30.86 2.03 -0.20
C LYS A 68 -30.53 3.20 -1.13
N ARG A 69 -30.76 4.44 -0.67
CA ARG A 69 -30.38 5.64 -1.44
C ARG A 69 -28.89 5.69 -1.76
N MET A 70 -28.03 5.39 -0.78
CA MET A 70 -26.58 5.37 -0.97
C MET A 70 -26.15 4.36 -2.04
N ILE A 71 -26.67 3.12 -1.97
CA ILE A 71 -26.36 2.05 -2.92
C ILE A 71 -26.90 2.38 -4.32
N SER A 72 -28.07 3.01 -4.41
CA SER A 72 -28.66 3.46 -5.68
C SER A 72 -28.06 4.78 -6.19
N HIS A 73 -26.95 5.27 -5.62
CA HIS A 73 -26.29 6.53 -6.00
C HIS A 73 -27.22 7.77 -5.95
N ARG A 74 -28.28 7.71 -5.15
CA ARG A 74 -29.14 8.87 -4.88
C ARG A 74 -28.47 9.78 -3.86
N ARG A 75 -28.93 11.04 -3.78
CA ARG A 75 -28.37 12.02 -2.83
C ARG A 75 -28.56 11.53 -1.39
N VAL A 76 -27.46 11.46 -0.67
CA VAL A 76 -27.37 11.19 0.76
C VAL A 76 -26.55 12.31 1.37
N SER A 77 -27.07 12.93 2.43
CA SER A 77 -26.39 14.01 3.13
C SER A 77 -25.20 13.49 3.94
N TYR A 78 -24.30 14.40 4.30
CA TYR A 78 -23.15 14.05 5.15
C TYR A 78 -23.58 13.40 6.48
N ARG A 79 -24.58 13.98 7.16
CA ARG A 79 -25.10 13.46 8.43
C ARG A 79 -25.67 12.06 8.29
N GLU A 80 -26.37 11.79 7.19
CA GLU A 80 -26.91 10.46 6.90
C GLU A 80 -25.80 9.43 6.62
N LEU A 81 -24.73 9.81 5.92
CA LEU A 81 -23.54 8.96 5.75
C LEU A 81 -22.84 8.70 7.09
N GLN A 82 -22.76 9.71 7.95
CA GLN A 82 -22.19 9.58 9.28
C GLN A 82 -22.98 8.58 10.12
N MET A 83 -24.31 8.69 10.13
CA MET A 83 -25.17 7.70 10.82
C MET A 83 -24.91 6.27 10.33
N LEU A 84 -24.84 6.03 9.02
CA LEU A 84 -24.50 4.71 8.50
C LEU A 84 -23.11 4.24 8.95
N ALA A 85 -22.12 5.13 8.91
CA ALA A 85 -20.76 4.83 9.30
C ALA A 85 -20.65 4.48 10.80
N ASP A 86 -21.35 5.21 11.66
CA ASP A 86 -21.39 4.98 13.10
C ASP A 86 -22.04 3.62 13.45
N HIS A 87 -22.92 3.12 12.57
CA HIS A 87 -23.47 1.76 12.62
C HIS A 87 -22.61 0.70 11.91
N GLY A 88 -21.37 1.01 11.54
CA GLY A 88 -20.41 0.05 10.96
C GLY A 88 -20.55 -0.18 9.46
N ASP A 89 -21.23 0.69 8.72
CA ASP A 89 -21.21 0.67 7.26
C ASP A 89 -19.84 1.14 6.74
N GLY A 90 -18.99 0.19 6.36
CA GLY A 90 -17.65 0.51 5.85
C GLY A 90 -17.61 1.31 4.54
N VAL A 91 -18.67 1.30 3.72
CA VAL A 91 -18.75 2.17 2.53
C VAL A 91 -18.97 3.60 2.99
N ALA A 92 -19.98 3.81 3.84
CA ALA A 92 -20.32 5.12 4.36
C ALA A 92 -19.13 5.70 5.14
N ALA A 93 -18.49 4.90 6.00
CA ALA A 93 -17.29 5.30 6.74
C ALA A 93 -16.15 5.77 5.83
N LEU A 94 -15.93 5.07 4.71
CA LEU A 94 -14.93 5.50 3.73
C LEU A 94 -15.26 6.86 3.10
N PHE A 95 -16.54 7.12 2.80
CA PHE A 95 -16.98 8.41 2.27
C PHE A 95 -16.82 9.51 3.31
N VAL A 96 -17.26 9.29 4.55
CA VAL A 96 -17.11 10.23 5.66
C VAL A 96 -15.63 10.55 5.88
N ALA A 97 -14.76 9.55 5.96
CA ALA A 97 -13.33 9.73 6.14
C ALA A 97 -12.71 10.58 5.02
N LYS A 98 -13.07 10.34 3.75
CA LYS A 98 -12.59 11.14 2.62
C LYS A 98 -13.05 12.60 2.69
N THR A 99 -14.28 12.85 3.13
CA THR A 99 -14.78 14.23 3.33
C THR A 99 -14.02 14.95 4.45
N LEU A 100 -13.63 14.21 5.50
CA LEU A 100 -12.87 14.77 6.63
C LEU A 100 -11.38 14.94 6.35
N ALA A 101 -10.80 14.12 5.47
CA ALA A 101 -9.35 14.07 5.22
C ALA A 101 -8.72 15.39 4.75
N ALA A 102 -9.51 16.29 4.15
CA ALA A 102 -9.04 17.61 3.74
C ALA A 102 -8.90 18.61 4.92
N LYS A 103 -9.37 18.25 6.13
CA LYS A 103 -9.44 19.13 7.30
C LYS A 103 -8.51 18.63 8.41
N PRO A 104 -7.30 19.20 8.58
CA PRO A 104 -6.35 18.76 9.60
C PRO A 104 -6.91 18.77 11.02
N ALA A 105 -7.78 19.74 11.33
CA ALA A 105 -8.45 19.84 12.64
C ALA A 105 -9.32 18.62 13.00
N LEU A 106 -9.74 17.83 12.00
CA LEU A 106 -10.59 16.65 12.15
C LEU A 106 -9.81 15.35 11.91
N ASN A 107 -8.47 15.36 12.10
CA ASN A 107 -7.65 14.17 11.87
C ASN A 107 -8.06 12.99 12.77
N ALA A 108 -8.44 13.24 14.02
CA ALA A 108 -8.88 12.19 14.93
C ALA A 108 -10.16 11.46 14.46
N ASP A 109 -11.09 12.19 13.86
CA ASP A 109 -12.30 11.60 13.28
C ASP A 109 -12.01 10.95 11.92
N THR A 110 -11.09 11.54 11.15
CA THR A 110 -10.60 10.94 9.90
C THR A 110 -9.99 9.57 10.15
N ILE A 111 -9.13 9.45 11.17
CA ILE A 111 -8.55 8.16 11.61
C ILE A 111 -9.67 7.21 12.02
N HIS A 112 -10.61 7.65 12.86
CA HIS A 112 -11.73 6.82 13.31
C HIS A 112 -12.52 6.21 12.14
N TYR A 113 -12.96 7.02 11.18
CA TYR A 113 -13.75 6.54 10.05
C TYR A 113 -12.93 5.72 9.04
N TYR A 114 -11.63 6.02 8.84
CA TYR A 114 -10.77 5.14 8.07
C TYR A 114 -10.52 3.80 8.76
N THR A 115 -10.47 3.76 10.09
CA THR A 115 -10.39 2.54 10.88
C THR A 115 -11.66 1.69 10.71
N ILE A 116 -12.86 2.27 10.82
CA ILE A 116 -14.13 1.56 10.53
C ILE A 116 -14.13 1.02 9.09
N ALA A 117 -13.76 1.84 8.12
CA ALA A 117 -13.71 1.39 6.72
C ALA A 117 -12.73 0.21 6.54
N SER A 118 -11.53 0.31 7.12
CA SER A 118 -10.48 -0.70 7.00
C SER A 118 -10.86 -2.00 7.71
N SER A 119 -11.44 -1.93 8.91
CA SER A 119 -11.89 -3.09 9.68
C SER A 119 -12.98 -3.90 8.96
N THR A 120 -13.69 -3.29 8.00
CA THR A 120 -14.57 -4.02 7.05
C THR A 120 -13.85 -4.75 5.90
N GLY A 121 -12.53 -4.91 6.00
CA GLY A 121 -11.70 -5.55 4.99
C GLY A 121 -11.50 -4.70 3.73
N ARG A 122 -11.68 -3.38 3.79
CA ARG A 122 -11.42 -2.47 2.66
C ARG A 122 -9.95 -2.12 2.59
N ALA A 123 -9.18 -2.90 1.84
CA ALA A 123 -7.75 -2.67 1.65
C ALA A 123 -7.42 -1.24 1.17
N GLY A 124 -8.31 -0.61 0.37
CA GLY A 124 -8.13 0.78 -0.09
C GLY A 124 -8.20 1.85 1.00
N ALA A 125 -8.67 1.52 2.20
CA ALA A 125 -8.69 2.43 3.35
C ALA A 125 -7.39 2.37 4.19
N VAL A 126 -6.58 1.33 4.02
CA VAL A 126 -5.34 1.09 4.79
C VAL A 126 -4.28 2.16 4.53
N ALA A 127 -4.02 2.50 3.26
CA ALA A 127 -3.00 3.51 2.93
C ALA A 127 -3.37 4.92 3.44
N PRO A 128 -4.63 5.40 3.25
CA PRO A 128 -5.07 6.62 3.92
C PRO A 128 -4.98 6.57 5.44
N LEU A 129 -5.43 5.48 6.07
CA LEU A 129 -5.34 5.29 7.52
C LEU A 129 -3.91 5.48 8.02
N ALA A 130 -2.95 4.76 7.42
CA ALA A 130 -1.53 4.86 7.77
C ALA A 130 -0.99 6.29 7.60
N ARG A 131 -1.37 7.00 6.53
CA ARG A 131 -0.94 8.40 6.34
C ARG A 131 -1.46 9.33 7.44
N HIS A 132 -2.71 9.17 7.85
CA HIS A 132 -3.31 10.00 8.90
C HIS A 132 -2.80 9.64 10.30
N LEU A 133 -2.47 8.38 10.55
CA LEU A 133 -1.81 7.93 11.79
C LEU A 133 -0.39 8.48 11.93
N ALA A 134 0.35 8.65 10.82
CA ALA A 134 1.70 9.22 10.85
C ALA A 134 1.74 10.68 11.31
N SER A 135 0.60 11.38 11.25
CA SER A 135 0.39 12.73 11.78
C SER A 135 -0.67 12.76 12.88
N ALA A 136 -0.86 11.63 13.58
CA ALA A 136 -1.73 11.59 14.75
C ALA A 136 -1.25 12.63 15.77
N SER A 137 -2.22 13.31 16.38
CA SER A 137 -1.98 14.25 17.48
C SER A 137 -2.52 13.67 18.76
N ASP A 138 -2.19 14.26 19.91
CA ASP A 138 -2.67 13.84 21.23
C ASP A 138 -4.21 13.85 21.38
N ARG A 139 -4.91 14.45 20.41
CA ARG A 139 -6.38 14.43 20.33
C ARG A 139 -6.95 13.06 19.95
N VAL A 140 -6.14 12.12 19.47
CA VAL A 140 -6.59 10.75 19.20
C VAL A 140 -6.53 9.96 20.50
N SER A 141 -7.70 9.62 21.06
CA SER A 141 -7.79 8.80 22.28
C SER A 141 -7.08 7.45 22.10
N LYS A 142 -6.46 6.92 23.17
CA LYS A 142 -5.81 5.60 23.17
C LYS A 142 -6.70 4.49 22.59
N ALA A 143 -7.98 4.43 22.97
CA ALA A 143 -8.91 3.44 22.44
C ALA A 143 -9.06 3.48 20.89
N ARG A 144 -9.00 4.68 20.29
CA ARG A 144 -9.03 4.84 18.82
C ARG A 144 -7.71 4.41 18.18
N LEU A 145 -6.58 4.66 18.84
CA LEU A 145 -5.27 4.18 18.38
C LEU A 145 -5.21 2.66 18.44
N ASP A 146 -5.64 2.05 19.53
CA ASP A 146 -5.63 0.59 19.72
C ASP A 146 -6.48 -0.12 18.69
N GLN A 147 -7.66 0.44 18.39
CA GLN A 147 -8.52 -0.07 17.34
C GLN A 147 -7.88 0.07 15.94
N ALA A 148 -7.17 1.17 15.68
CA ALA A 148 -6.47 1.40 14.42
C ALA A 148 -5.29 0.43 14.26
N GLU A 149 -4.50 0.23 15.32
CA GLU A 149 -3.39 -0.72 15.38
C GLU A 149 -3.88 -2.14 15.15
N ALA A 150 -4.89 -2.60 15.90
CA ALA A 150 -5.48 -3.92 15.73
C ALA A 150 -5.98 -4.13 14.29
N THR A 151 -6.55 -3.10 13.68
CA THR A 151 -7.01 -3.14 12.28
C THR A 151 -5.83 -3.28 11.31
N LEU A 152 -4.73 -2.55 11.51
CA LEU A 152 -3.52 -2.70 10.71
C LEU A 152 -2.90 -4.10 10.89
N LEU A 153 -2.84 -4.62 12.12
CA LEU A 153 -2.34 -5.97 12.40
C LEU A 153 -3.18 -7.04 11.68
N GLN A 154 -4.51 -6.91 11.66
CA GLN A 154 -5.38 -7.80 10.89
C GLN A 154 -5.08 -7.76 9.38
N HIS A 155 -4.76 -6.59 8.83
CA HIS A 155 -4.34 -6.46 7.44
C HIS A 155 -2.94 -7.05 7.20
N ALA A 156 -2.01 -6.85 8.12
CA ALA A 156 -0.65 -7.38 8.04
C ALA A 156 -0.63 -8.91 8.08
N ALA A 157 -1.42 -9.54 8.97
CA ALA A 157 -1.61 -10.98 9.03
C ALA A 157 -2.12 -11.59 7.70
N ARG A 158 -2.72 -10.76 6.84
CA ARG A 158 -3.20 -11.12 5.48
C ARG A 158 -2.24 -10.66 4.39
N LYS A 159 -0.97 -10.42 4.75
CA LYS A 159 0.11 -10.03 3.86
C LYS A 159 -0.17 -8.74 3.09
N ASN A 160 -0.92 -7.80 3.69
CA ASN A 160 -1.09 -6.48 3.09
C ASN A 160 0.23 -5.69 3.21
N PRO A 161 0.91 -5.38 2.09
CA PRO A 161 2.23 -4.76 2.15
C PRO A 161 2.21 -3.35 2.74
N VAL A 162 1.10 -2.61 2.56
CA VAL A 162 0.94 -1.26 3.11
C VAL A 162 0.80 -1.32 4.62
N ALA A 163 0.00 -2.26 5.14
CA ALA A 163 -0.17 -2.41 6.59
C ALA A 163 1.12 -2.83 7.27
N ILE A 164 1.85 -3.81 6.69
CA ILE A 164 3.15 -4.25 7.21
C ILE A 164 4.13 -3.07 7.24
N ALA A 165 4.30 -2.36 6.11
CA ALA A 165 5.23 -1.24 6.04
C ALA A 165 4.88 -0.12 7.03
N ALA A 166 3.58 0.16 7.21
CA ALA A 166 3.12 1.15 8.18
C ALA A 166 3.45 0.75 9.62
N LEU A 167 3.13 -0.48 10.02
CA LEU A 167 3.40 -0.99 11.37
C LEU A 167 4.90 -1.02 11.68
N LEU A 168 5.73 -1.53 10.77
CA LEU A 168 7.18 -1.54 10.94
C LEU A 168 7.71 -0.12 11.17
N LYS A 169 7.22 0.86 10.40
CA LYS A 169 7.58 2.27 10.57
C LYS A 169 7.11 2.84 11.92
N PHE A 170 5.88 2.56 12.33
CA PHE A 170 5.33 3.08 13.58
C PHE A 170 6.03 2.52 14.81
N TYR A 171 6.27 1.21 14.85
CA TYR A 171 6.97 0.58 15.96
C TYR A 171 8.44 0.98 16.02
N ALA A 172 9.11 1.16 14.87
CA ALA A 172 10.49 1.67 14.83
C ALA A 172 10.58 3.13 15.34
N LYS A 173 9.58 3.97 15.04
CA LYS A 173 9.51 5.36 15.52
C LYS A 173 9.05 5.45 16.97
N GLY A 174 8.30 4.45 17.46
CA GLY A 174 7.60 4.49 18.73
C GLY A 174 6.30 5.31 18.72
N GLU A 175 5.86 5.81 17.56
CA GLU A 175 4.65 6.62 17.41
C GLU A 175 3.80 6.12 16.23
N PRO A 176 2.45 6.10 16.35
CA PRO A 176 1.66 6.57 17.49
C PRO A 176 1.39 5.49 18.57
N PHE A 177 1.89 4.27 18.41
CA PHE A 177 1.51 3.12 19.24
C PHE A 177 2.45 2.83 20.41
N GLY A 178 3.65 3.42 20.42
CA GLY A 178 4.75 2.99 21.27
C GLY A 178 5.73 2.08 20.51
N PRO A 179 6.95 1.88 21.05
CA PRO A 179 7.91 0.95 20.49
C PRO A 179 7.53 -0.49 20.83
N GLU A 180 7.50 -1.36 19.81
CA GLU A 180 7.17 -2.79 19.96
C GLU A 180 8.22 -3.65 19.24
N PRO A 181 9.46 -3.75 19.76
CA PRO A 181 10.58 -4.40 19.04
C PRO A 181 10.31 -5.88 18.74
N GLN A 182 9.68 -6.61 19.65
CA GLN A 182 9.29 -8.01 19.43
C GLN A 182 8.27 -8.14 18.28
N GLN A 183 7.37 -7.16 18.18
CA GLN A 183 6.35 -7.14 17.13
C GLN A 183 6.95 -6.78 15.77
N VAL A 184 7.97 -5.91 15.74
CA VAL A 184 8.77 -5.61 14.54
C VAL A 184 9.43 -6.86 14.02
N GLU A 185 10.17 -7.57 14.87
CA GLU A 185 10.87 -8.79 14.48
C GLU A 185 9.91 -9.83 13.92
N ARG A 186 8.79 -10.07 14.63
CA ARG A 186 7.74 -11.00 14.16
C ARG A 186 7.19 -10.60 12.79
N LEU A 187 6.85 -9.33 12.60
CA LEU A 187 6.31 -8.83 11.33
C LEU A 187 7.34 -8.90 10.19
N GLN A 188 8.61 -8.64 10.46
CA GLN A 188 9.67 -8.74 9.46
C GLN A 188 9.84 -10.18 8.98
N ARG A 189 9.94 -11.14 9.92
CA ARG A 189 10.04 -12.57 9.61
C ARG A 189 8.82 -13.07 8.84
N GLU A 190 7.60 -12.72 9.27
CA GLU A 190 6.37 -13.08 8.57
C GLU A 190 6.28 -12.47 7.16
N ALA A 191 6.69 -11.21 7.00
CA ALA A 191 6.68 -10.52 5.71
C ALA A 191 7.71 -11.12 4.75
N ALA A 192 8.92 -11.41 5.23
CA ALA A 192 9.98 -12.05 4.46
C ALA A 192 9.54 -13.44 3.99
N LYS A 193 9.09 -14.31 4.90
CA LYS A 193 8.51 -15.63 4.57
C LYS A 193 7.26 -15.53 3.67
N GLY A 194 6.56 -14.40 3.74
CA GLY A 194 5.43 -14.06 2.89
C GLY A 194 5.78 -13.66 1.46
N GLY A 195 7.07 -13.53 1.12
CA GLY A 195 7.57 -13.13 -0.20
C GLY A 195 7.84 -11.63 -0.35
N ASN A 196 7.89 -10.86 0.74
CA ASN A 196 8.33 -9.47 0.68
C ASN A 196 9.86 -9.42 0.54
N THR A 197 10.32 -9.32 -0.70
CA THR A 197 11.74 -9.43 -1.07
C THR A 197 12.62 -8.35 -0.46
N LYS A 198 12.11 -7.12 -0.30
CA LYS A 198 12.84 -6.03 0.35
C LYS A 198 13.03 -6.31 1.84
N VAL A 199 11.97 -6.69 2.54
CA VAL A 199 12.06 -7.02 3.97
C VAL A 199 12.94 -8.25 4.19
N ALA A 200 12.90 -9.23 3.30
CA ALA A 200 13.80 -10.39 3.36
C ALA A 200 15.28 -9.97 3.23
N LEU A 201 15.60 -9.06 2.31
CA LEU A 201 16.96 -8.53 2.20
C LEU A 201 17.40 -7.79 3.46
N ASP A 202 16.56 -6.87 3.95
CA ASP A 202 16.86 -6.06 5.14
C ASP A 202 17.10 -6.96 6.37
N LEU A 203 16.28 -8.02 6.54
CA LEU A 203 16.42 -9.00 7.62
C LEU A 203 17.72 -9.81 7.50
N ALA A 204 18.05 -10.30 6.30
CA ALA A 204 19.30 -11.02 6.09
C ALA A 204 20.53 -10.16 6.40
N ILE A 205 20.52 -8.89 5.96
CA ILE A 205 21.60 -7.95 6.24
C ILE A 205 21.73 -7.68 7.74
N ALA A 206 20.60 -7.50 8.45
CA ALA A 206 20.61 -7.30 9.89
C ALA A 206 21.25 -8.50 10.61
N MET A 207 20.82 -9.73 10.31
CA MET A 207 21.38 -10.96 10.89
C MET A 207 22.89 -11.08 10.62
N ILE A 208 23.33 -10.80 9.38
CA ILE A 208 24.75 -10.85 9.03
C ILE A 208 25.56 -9.77 9.78
N SER A 209 24.97 -8.60 10.01
CA SER A 209 25.63 -7.48 10.68
C SER A 209 25.75 -7.67 12.19
N GLU A 210 24.75 -8.31 12.81
CA GLU A 210 24.78 -8.71 14.22
C GLU A 210 25.78 -9.85 14.48
N GLY A 211 26.09 -10.61 13.44
CA GLY A 211 26.98 -11.76 13.49
C GLY A 211 26.16 -13.05 13.55
N LEU A 212 26.58 -14.04 12.75
CA LEU A 212 25.91 -15.34 12.68
C LEU A 212 26.66 -16.33 13.58
N SER A 213 25.99 -16.75 14.65
CA SER A 213 26.52 -17.52 15.77
C SER A 213 26.64 -19.01 15.45
N ASP A 214 25.73 -19.53 14.63
CA ASP A 214 25.66 -20.94 14.28
C ASP A 214 25.25 -21.17 12.81
N ASP A 215 25.17 -22.45 12.42
CA ASP A 215 24.80 -22.84 11.06
C ASP A 215 23.30 -22.71 10.77
N GLU A 216 22.44 -22.67 11.80
CA GLU A 216 21.01 -22.43 11.65
C GLU A 216 20.75 -20.97 11.28
N GLU A 217 21.38 -20.01 11.95
CA GLU A 217 21.31 -18.58 11.64
C GLU A 217 21.88 -18.29 10.24
N LYS A 218 22.98 -18.95 9.85
CA LYS A 218 23.50 -18.87 8.48
C LYS A 218 22.51 -19.42 7.46
N SER A 219 21.88 -20.56 7.75
CA SER A 219 20.87 -21.16 6.87
C SER A 219 19.64 -20.25 6.73
N GLU A 220 19.19 -19.65 7.82
CA GLU A 220 18.06 -18.73 7.82
C GLU A 220 18.38 -17.47 7.03
N ALA A 221 19.55 -16.84 7.24
CA ALA A 221 20.00 -15.68 6.46
C ALA A 221 20.09 -16.00 4.96
N ARG A 222 20.61 -17.17 4.57
CA ARG A 222 20.62 -17.65 3.17
C ARG A 222 19.19 -17.76 2.61
N SER A 223 18.26 -18.31 3.38
CA SER A 223 16.87 -18.45 2.93
C SER A 223 16.22 -17.09 2.63
N TYR A 224 16.48 -16.07 3.44
CA TYR A 224 15.98 -14.72 3.21
C TYR A 224 16.64 -14.05 1.99
N LEU A 225 17.95 -14.24 1.79
CA LEU A 225 18.65 -13.76 0.59
C LEU A 225 18.09 -14.42 -0.69
N ALA A 226 17.81 -15.72 -0.66
CA ALA A 226 17.20 -16.42 -1.78
C ALA A 226 15.80 -15.87 -2.12
N ILE A 227 14.99 -15.54 -1.10
CA ILE A 227 13.71 -14.85 -1.31
C ILE A 227 13.96 -13.47 -1.95
N ALA A 228 14.90 -12.70 -1.42
CA ALA A 228 15.23 -11.37 -1.94
C ALA A 228 15.72 -11.39 -3.40
N GLU A 229 16.43 -12.43 -3.83
CA GLU A 229 16.91 -12.59 -5.20
C GLU A 229 15.76 -12.75 -6.22
N THR A 230 14.59 -13.20 -5.79
CA THR A 230 13.38 -13.26 -6.63
C THR A 230 12.74 -11.90 -6.88
N SER A 231 13.29 -10.82 -6.32
CA SER A 231 12.75 -9.47 -6.44
C SER A 231 12.67 -9.00 -7.90
N LYS A 232 11.59 -8.27 -8.20
CA LYS A 232 11.45 -7.53 -9.47
C LYS A 232 12.27 -6.24 -9.47
N GLU A 233 12.65 -5.74 -8.30
CA GLU A 233 13.53 -4.60 -8.15
C GLU A 233 14.97 -5.03 -8.36
N LEU A 234 15.60 -4.54 -9.43
CA LEU A 234 16.97 -4.91 -9.81
C LEU A 234 17.96 -4.67 -8.66
N SER A 235 17.82 -3.56 -7.93
CA SER A 235 18.66 -3.22 -6.78
C SER A 235 18.59 -4.27 -5.67
N VAL A 236 17.39 -4.71 -5.29
CA VAL A 236 17.21 -5.74 -4.24
C VAL A 236 17.82 -7.07 -4.71
N LYS A 237 17.55 -7.45 -5.96
CA LYS A 237 18.07 -8.68 -6.55
C LYS A 237 19.60 -8.72 -6.61
N THR A 238 20.23 -7.65 -7.10
CA THR A 238 21.69 -7.62 -7.26
C THR A 238 22.42 -7.61 -5.92
N VAL A 239 21.91 -6.85 -4.94
CA VAL A 239 22.48 -6.85 -3.58
C VAL A 239 22.33 -8.23 -2.95
N ALA A 240 21.14 -8.84 -3.03
CA ALA A 240 20.91 -10.18 -2.49
C ALA A 240 21.89 -11.23 -3.08
N ALA A 241 22.02 -11.26 -4.41
CA ALA A 241 22.95 -12.19 -5.08
C ALA A 241 24.43 -11.92 -4.75
N ALA A 242 24.82 -10.66 -4.54
CA ALA A 242 26.17 -10.32 -4.11
C ALA A 242 26.45 -10.77 -2.68
N VAL A 243 25.52 -10.54 -1.75
CA VAL A 243 25.65 -10.95 -0.35
C VAL A 243 25.64 -12.47 -0.22
N LEU A 244 24.78 -13.18 -0.97
CA LEU A 244 24.72 -14.63 -0.98
C LEU A 244 26.08 -15.25 -1.36
N ARG A 245 26.68 -14.80 -2.47
CA ARG A 245 28.00 -15.26 -2.91
C ARG A 245 29.10 -15.01 -1.87
N LYS A 246 29.05 -13.88 -1.17
CA LYS A 246 30.00 -13.57 -0.09
C LYS A 246 29.82 -14.51 1.10
N LEU A 247 28.58 -14.85 1.44
CA LEU A 247 28.26 -15.75 2.55
C LEU A 247 28.62 -17.21 2.23
N GLU A 248 28.62 -17.60 0.95
CA GLU A 248 29.05 -18.92 0.48
C GLU A 248 30.58 -19.06 0.35
N SER A 249 31.28 -17.95 0.14
CA SER A 249 32.75 -17.92 0.00
C SER A 249 33.51 -17.71 1.32
N ALA A 250 32.79 -17.53 2.44
CA ALA A 250 33.42 -17.48 3.76
C ALA A 250 33.99 -18.87 4.11
N PRO A 251 35.31 -19.00 4.36
CA PRO A 251 35.95 -20.29 4.53
C PRO A 251 35.44 -21.01 5.78
N VAL A 252 35.13 -22.30 5.61
CA VAL A 252 35.12 -23.27 6.71
C VAL A 252 36.51 -23.22 7.32
N ASN A 253 36.67 -22.78 8.57
CA ASN A 253 37.94 -22.89 9.26
C ASN A 253 38.30 -24.38 9.36
N SER A 254 39.11 -24.84 8.41
CA SER A 254 39.95 -26.01 8.57
C SER A 254 40.87 -25.70 9.74
N ILE A 255 40.59 -26.28 10.90
CA ILE A 255 41.58 -26.36 11.96
C ILE A 255 42.68 -27.28 11.41
N GLU A 256 43.65 -26.70 10.72
CA GLU A 256 44.95 -27.32 10.53
C GLU A 256 45.63 -27.35 11.91
N VAL A 257 45.38 -28.42 12.66
CA VAL A 257 46.31 -28.84 13.71
C VAL A 257 47.52 -29.42 12.97
N SER A 258 48.48 -28.55 12.67
CA SER A 258 49.82 -28.98 12.33
C SER A 258 50.49 -29.53 13.59
N GLN A 259 50.71 -30.85 13.55
CA GLN A 259 51.78 -31.67 14.14
C GLN A 259 52.27 -31.40 15.56
#